data_AF-A0AA39ZAR1-F1
#
_entry.id   AF-A0AA39ZAR1-F1
#
_cell.length_a   1.000
_cell.length_b   1.000
_cell.length_c   1.000
_cell.angle_alpha   90.00
_cell.angle_beta   90.00
_cell.angle_gamma   90.00
#
_symmetry.space_group_name_H-M   'P 1'
#
loop_
_entity.id
_entity.type
_entity.pdbx_description
1 polymer ?
#
loop_
_entity_poly.entity_id
_entity_poly.type
_entity_poly.pdbx_seq_one_letter_code
_entity_poly.pdbx_strand_id
1 'polypeptide(L)'
;MESNAFTSSSTILEATPPQYNEITHNTLEQVALDVNGHKFTTTINVLTAKSLLFKLLLQGNWKSSLQADNSIFVDSDPEIFRHVLQYLRRGVFPLVYDQKKGHNYKLYADILAEAKHFGIPKLECWLTDQLYLRCITSSTVWSSAYKNDRIENGFQITSVWGSDVTSTQLVRQDVNTVKKVICNHQANDRSLCPKKPCVLLANGGLQDGIEIYRWTEVGRSIRFIQGWCNDSGNEFIEHWERVSRARTQTTSEPHVKV
;
A
#
# COMPACT_ATOMS: atom_id res chain seq x y z
N MET A 1 12.19 -22.16 -80.42
CA MET A 1 13.46 -22.28 -79.67
C MET A 1 13.63 -20.98 -78.92
N GLU A 2 13.07 -20.97 -77.71
CA GLU A 2 13.83 -20.84 -76.43
C GLU A 2 13.96 -19.35 -76.06
N SER A 3 13.06 -18.81 -75.23
CA SER A 3 13.11 -18.80 -73.76
C SER A 3 14.37 -18.12 -73.20
N ASN A 4 14.22 -16.98 -72.54
CA ASN A 4 14.42 -16.94 -71.08
C ASN A 4 14.09 -15.56 -70.49
N ALA A 5 13.21 -15.59 -69.50
CA ALA A 5 12.92 -14.50 -68.59
C ALA A 5 14.11 -14.34 -67.61
N PHE A 6 14.60 -13.11 -67.44
CA PHE A 6 15.67 -12.79 -66.52
C PHE A 6 15.06 -12.25 -65.22
N THR A 7 14.83 -13.15 -64.27
CA THR A 7 14.39 -12.82 -62.90
C THR A 7 15.59 -12.28 -62.14
N SER A 8 15.56 -11.01 -61.76
CA SER A 8 16.59 -10.40 -60.90
C SER A 8 16.28 -10.69 -59.44
N SER A 9 16.98 -11.64 -58.83
CA SER A 9 16.96 -11.89 -57.39
C SER A 9 18.03 -11.03 -56.71
N SER A 10 17.62 -9.96 -56.05
CA SER A 10 18.45 -9.20 -55.12
C SER A 10 18.54 -9.94 -53.78
N THR A 11 19.67 -10.57 -53.52
CA THR A 11 19.99 -11.17 -52.22
C THR A 11 20.27 -10.06 -51.21
N ILE A 12 19.32 -9.81 -50.30
CA ILE A 12 19.55 -9.02 -49.09
C ILE A 12 20.39 -9.89 -48.15
N LEU A 13 21.60 -9.44 -47.83
CA LEU A 13 22.41 -10.00 -46.75
C LEU A 13 21.71 -9.66 -45.43
N GLU A 14 20.98 -10.64 -44.90
CA GLU A 14 20.35 -10.58 -43.59
C GLU A 14 21.47 -10.60 -42.53
N ALA A 15 21.75 -9.43 -41.94
CA ALA A 15 22.66 -9.31 -40.82
C ALA A 15 22.06 -10.08 -39.63
N THR A 16 22.69 -11.18 -39.26
CA THR A 16 22.31 -11.96 -38.08
C THR A 16 22.33 -11.05 -36.84
N PRO A 17 21.26 -11.02 -36.04
CA PRO A 17 21.26 -10.32 -34.76
C PRO A 17 22.43 -10.82 -33.90
N PRO A 18 23.06 -9.97 -33.06
CA PRO A 18 24.06 -10.44 -32.13
C PRO A 18 23.45 -11.58 -31.30
N GLN A 19 24.03 -12.77 -31.44
CA GLN A 19 23.66 -13.91 -30.61
C GLN A 19 23.98 -13.55 -29.17
N TYR A 20 22.95 -13.22 -28.39
CA TYR A 20 23.07 -13.13 -26.94
C TYR A 20 23.40 -14.54 -26.46
N ASN A 21 24.65 -14.78 -26.07
CA ASN A 21 25.10 -16.04 -25.49
C ASN A 21 24.10 -16.46 -24.41
N GLU A 22 23.49 -17.63 -24.60
CA GLU A 22 22.60 -18.23 -23.61
C GLU A 22 23.35 -18.37 -22.28
N ILE A 23 22.70 -18.00 -21.19
CA ILE A 23 23.26 -18.05 -19.83
C ILE A 23 23.56 -19.52 -19.51
N THR A 24 24.83 -19.92 -19.54
CA THR A 24 25.30 -21.29 -19.26
C THR A 24 25.36 -21.63 -17.76
N HIS A 25 24.63 -20.89 -16.91
CA HIS A 25 24.67 -21.07 -15.46
C HIS A 25 23.40 -21.77 -14.97
N ASN A 26 23.56 -22.70 -14.02
CA ASN A 26 22.42 -23.31 -13.35
C ASN A 26 21.66 -22.20 -12.60
N THR A 27 20.47 -21.85 -13.05
CA THR A 27 19.68 -20.73 -12.48
C THR A 27 19.27 -21.00 -11.03
N LEU A 28 19.29 -22.26 -10.60
CA LEU A 28 19.04 -22.68 -9.22
C LEU A 28 20.31 -22.76 -8.36
N GLU A 29 21.49 -22.44 -8.91
CA GLU A 29 22.75 -22.39 -8.17
C GLU A 29 22.64 -21.38 -7.02
N GLN A 30 22.95 -21.87 -5.82
CA GLN A 30 22.97 -21.07 -4.60
C GLN A 30 24.25 -20.25 -4.55
N VAL A 31 24.13 -18.98 -4.20
CA VAL A 31 25.24 -18.02 -4.09
C VAL A 31 25.18 -17.33 -2.73
N ALA A 32 26.35 -17.06 -2.17
CA ALA A 32 26.52 -16.22 -1.00
C ALA A 32 26.84 -14.78 -1.43
N LEU A 33 26.18 -13.83 -0.79
CA LEU A 33 26.40 -12.40 -0.96
C LEU A 33 26.99 -11.85 0.33
N ASP A 34 28.00 -11.03 0.21
CA ASP A 34 28.57 -10.27 1.31
C ASP A 34 28.21 -8.81 1.16
N VAL A 35 27.30 -8.36 2.00
CA VAL A 35 26.86 -6.97 2.04
C VAL A 35 27.56 -6.32 3.22
N ASN A 36 28.71 -5.71 2.99
CA ASN A 36 29.52 -5.04 4.03
C ASN A 36 29.66 -5.86 5.34
N GLY A 37 30.03 -7.14 5.23
CA GLY A 37 30.23 -8.07 6.35
C GLY A 37 29.00 -8.90 6.73
N HIS A 38 27.82 -8.62 6.15
CA HIS A 38 26.60 -9.39 6.39
C HIS A 38 26.37 -10.39 5.26
N LYS A 39 26.34 -11.68 5.61
CA LYS A 39 26.17 -12.75 4.63
C LYS A 39 24.69 -13.00 4.36
N PHE A 40 24.31 -12.93 3.08
CA PHE A 40 23.00 -13.36 2.59
C PHE A 40 23.18 -14.54 1.64
N THR A 41 22.20 -15.44 1.62
CA THR A 41 22.19 -16.57 0.69
C THR A 41 20.97 -16.51 -0.20
N THR A 42 21.16 -16.69 -1.51
CA THR A 42 20.06 -16.73 -2.49
C THR A 42 20.46 -17.55 -3.72
N THR A 43 19.66 -17.56 -4.77
CA THR A 43 20.00 -18.20 -6.04
C THR A 43 20.26 -17.17 -7.14
N ILE A 44 21.00 -17.58 -8.18
CA ILE A 44 21.26 -16.76 -9.36
C ILE A 44 19.96 -16.25 -9.98
N ASN A 45 18.94 -17.11 -10.13
CA ASN A 45 17.64 -16.72 -10.68
C ASN A 45 16.99 -15.56 -9.90
N VAL A 46 17.05 -15.58 -8.57
CA VAL A 46 16.45 -14.52 -7.75
C VAL A 46 17.09 -13.17 -8.05
N LEU A 47 18.43 -13.14 -8.16
CA LEU A 47 19.17 -11.90 -8.44
C LEU A 47 18.92 -11.41 -9.85
N THR A 48 19.00 -12.31 -10.83
CA THR A 48 18.91 -11.94 -12.24
C THR A 48 17.50 -11.74 -12.72
N ALA A 49 16.45 -12.28 -12.09
CA ALA A 49 15.09 -12.17 -12.63
C ALA A 49 14.61 -10.71 -12.78
N LYS A 50 14.96 -9.83 -11.83
CA LYS A 50 14.40 -8.47 -11.74
C LYS A 50 15.42 -7.34 -11.68
N SER A 51 16.71 -7.64 -11.42
CA SER A 51 17.78 -6.63 -11.37
C SER A 51 18.62 -6.66 -12.65
N LEU A 52 18.77 -5.50 -13.27
CA LEU A 52 19.64 -5.32 -14.44
C LEU A 52 21.12 -5.40 -14.03
N LEU A 53 21.50 -4.83 -12.89
CA LEU A 53 22.88 -4.87 -12.43
C LEU A 53 23.34 -6.30 -12.16
N PHE A 54 22.54 -7.11 -11.43
CA PHE A 54 22.89 -8.50 -11.17
C PHE A 54 22.88 -9.36 -12.44
N LYS A 55 22.01 -9.07 -13.42
CA LYS A 55 22.10 -9.71 -14.74
C LYS A 55 23.46 -9.47 -15.38
N LEU A 56 23.95 -8.23 -15.38
CA LEU A 56 25.25 -7.88 -15.96
C LEU A 56 26.41 -8.47 -15.16
N LEU A 57 26.35 -8.40 -13.82
CA LEU A 57 27.41 -8.89 -12.94
C LEU A 57 27.58 -10.41 -13.03
N LEU A 58 26.49 -11.15 -13.19
CA LEU A 58 26.48 -12.61 -13.28
C LEU A 58 26.56 -13.14 -14.72
N GLN A 59 26.76 -12.26 -15.70
CA GLN A 59 27.08 -12.66 -17.08
C GLN A 59 28.56 -13.07 -17.18
N GLY A 60 28.83 -14.14 -17.93
CA GLY A 60 30.19 -14.62 -18.16
C GLY A 60 30.81 -15.30 -16.93
N ASN A 61 32.11 -15.13 -16.74
CA ASN A 61 32.91 -15.81 -15.72
C ASN A 61 32.96 -15.05 -14.38
N TRP A 62 31.81 -14.74 -13.78
CA TRP A 62 31.73 -14.03 -12.49
C TRP A 62 32.43 -14.77 -11.33
N LYS A 63 32.66 -16.07 -11.47
CA LYS A 63 33.35 -16.92 -10.48
C LYS A 63 34.80 -16.50 -10.24
N SER A 64 35.46 -15.84 -11.21
CA SER A 64 36.81 -15.31 -11.02
C SER A 64 36.87 -14.08 -10.11
N SER A 65 35.74 -13.43 -9.87
CA SER A 65 35.63 -12.20 -9.06
C SER A 65 35.08 -12.48 -7.65
N LEU A 66 35.03 -13.74 -7.23
CA LEU A 66 34.60 -14.12 -5.89
C LEU A 66 35.64 -13.76 -4.84
N GLN A 67 35.14 -13.49 -3.64
CA GLN A 67 35.98 -13.37 -2.46
C GLN A 67 36.62 -14.71 -2.08
N ALA A 68 37.59 -14.67 -1.16
CA ALA A 68 38.29 -15.87 -0.68
C ALA A 68 37.35 -16.93 -0.06
N ASP A 69 36.17 -16.52 0.42
CA ASP A 69 35.14 -17.40 0.98
C ASP A 69 34.06 -17.81 -0.03
N ASN A 70 34.30 -17.60 -1.33
CA ASN A 70 33.37 -17.85 -2.43
C ASN A 70 32.08 -17.00 -2.40
N SER A 71 32.08 -15.86 -1.70
CA SER A 71 30.95 -14.91 -1.74
C SER A 71 31.14 -13.80 -2.78
N ILE A 72 30.02 -13.25 -3.26
CA ILE A 72 29.98 -12.05 -4.13
C ILE A 72 29.91 -10.83 -3.22
N PHE A 73 30.85 -9.90 -3.35
CA PHE A 73 30.80 -8.63 -2.64
C PHE A 73 29.71 -7.71 -3.20
N VAL A 74 28.94 -7.08 -2.32
CA VAL A 74 27.88 -6.13 -2.62
C VAL A 74 28.08 -4.88 -1.76
N ASP A 75 28.36 -3.76 -2.40
CA ASP A 75 28.55 -2.47 -1.72
C ASP A 75 27.18 -1.80 -1.45
N SER A 76 26.54 -2.20 -0.35
CA SER A 76 25.22 -1.70 0.05
C SER A 76 25.05 -1.77 1.56
N ASP A 77 24.03 -1.09 2.09
CA ASP A 77 23.62 -1.21 3.48
C ASP A 77 22.87 -2.55 3.69
N PRO A 78 23.31 -3.42 4.64
CA PRO A 78 22.68 -4.71 4.90
C PRO A 78 21.18 -4.65 5.21
N GLU A 79 20.76 -3.66 5.99
CA GLU A 79 19.38 -3.52 6.44
C GLU A 79 18.46 -3.08 5.31
N ILE A 80 18.94 -2.20 4.44
CA ILE A 80 18.20 -1.78 3.25
C ILE A 80 18.21 -2.89 2.19
N PHE A 81 19.36 -3.54 1.97
CA PHE A 81 19.50 -4.63 1.03
C PHE A 81 18.58 -5.81 1.36
N ARG A 82 18.32 -6.09 2.65
CA ARG A 82 17.34 -7.11 3.07
C ARG A 82 15.96 -6.87 2.45
N HIS A 83 15.51 -5.62 2.37
CA HIS A 83 14.22 -5.28 1.73
C HIS A 83 14.27 -5.49 0.21
N VAL A 84 15.36 -5.11 -0.44
CA VAL A 84 15.59 -5.33 -1.88
C VAL A 84 15.59 -6.83 -2.19
N LEU A 85 16.34 -7.63 -1.44
CA LEU A 85 16.42 -9.08 -1.63
C LEU A 85 15.06 -9.76 -1.40
N GLN A 86 14.29 -9.31 -0.41
CA GLN A 86 12.94 -9.82 -0.19
C GLN A 86 12.01 -9.54 -1.37
N TYR A 87 12.09 -8.34 -1.96
CA TYR A 87 11.39 -8.01 -3.19
C TYR A 87 11.82 -8.92 -4.35
N LEU A 88 13.13 -9.10 -4.57
CA LEU A 88 13.64 -9.95 -5.64
C LEU A 88 13.08 -11.39 -5.55
N ARG A 89 13.03 -11.94 -4.32
CA ARG A 89 12.53 -13.30 -4.04
C ARG A 89 11.04 -13.49 -4.30
N ARG A 90 10.19 -12.51 -3.95
CA ARG A 90 8.73 -12.71 -3.90
C ARG A 90 7.91 -11.79 -4.81
N GLY A 91 8.52 -10.74 -5.35
CA GLY A 91 7.81 -9.67 -6.08
C GLY A 91 6.93 -8.79 -5.19
N VAL A 92 7.00 -8.95 -3.87
CA VAL A 92 6.20 -8.16 -2.92
C VAL A 92 6.93 -6.86 -2.61
N PHE A 93 6.27 -5.73 -2.80
CA PHE A 93 6.83 -4.41 -2.51
C PHE A 93 6.98 -4.20 -0.99
N PRO A 94 8.03 -3.46 -0.55
CA PRO A 94 8.33 -3.28 0.87
C PRO A 94 7.36 -2.27 1.51
N LEU A 95 6.13 -2.70 1.81
CA LEU A 95 5.12 -1.86 2.45
C LEU A 95 5.34 -1.78 3.97
N VAL A 96 6.06 -0.74 4.41
CA VAL A 96 6.25 -0.44 5.85
C VAL A 96 5.26 0.63 6.30
N TYR A 97 4.13 0.18 6.83
CA TYR A 97 3.07 1.03 7.37
C TYR A 97 2.78 0.65 8.83
N ASP A 98 2.73 1.66 9.69
CA ASP A 98 2.26 1.54 11.05
C ASP A 98 0.99 2.38 11.23
N GLN A 99 0.01 1.87 11.96
CA GLN A 99 -1.26 2.58 12.13
C GLN A 99 -1.11 3.93 12.85
N LYS A 100 -0.14 4.07 13.76
CA LYS A 100 0.09 5.28 14.54
C LYS A 100 1.07 6.22 13.86
N LYS A 101 2.17 5.69 13.31
CA LYS A 101 3.25 6.46 12.70
C LYS A 101 3.05 6.71 11.20
N GLY A 102 2.17 5.95 10.55
CA GLY A 102 1.96 5.98 9.12
C GLY A 102 3.07 5.26 8.36
N HIS A 103 3.32 5.73 7.13
CA HIS A 103 4.35 5.19 6.25
C HIS A 103 5.76 5.60 6.69
N ASN A 104 6.73 4.69 6.53
CA ASN A 104 8.14 5.00 6.75
C ASN A 104 8.79 5.59 5.49
N TYR A 105 8.62 6.90 5.30
CA TYR A 105 9.14 7.61 4.12
C TYR A 105 10.66 7.58 3.99
N LYS A 106 11.39 7.61 5.12
CA LYS A 106 12.87 7.54 5.09
C LYS A 106 13.33 6.21 4.51
N LEU A 107 12.76 5.11 5.00
CA LEU A 107 13.08 3.78 4.48
C LEU A 107 12.71 3.65 3.00
N TYR A 108 11.58 4.22 2.55
CA TYR A 108 11.23 4.22 1.13
C TYR A 108 12.25 4.96 0.26
N ALA A 109 12.77 6.10 0.74
CA ALA A 109 13.80 6.85 0.03
C ALA A 109 15.12 6.05 -0.05
N ASP A 110 15.50 5.37 1.03
CA ASP A 110 16.71 4.54 1.07
C ASP A 110 16.59 3.34 0.12
N ILE A 111 15.47 2.62 0.15
CA ILE A 111 15.22 1.52 -0.79
C ILE A 111 15.16 2.03 -2.23
N LEU A 112 14.67 3.25 -2.48
CA LEU A 112 14.63 3.82 -3.83
C LEU A 112 16.05 4.05 -4.38
N ALA A 113 16.97 4.53 -3.53
CA ALA A 113 18.37 4.68 -3.91
C ALA A 113 19.00 3.33 -4.31
N GLU A 114 18.77 2.29 -3.50
CA GLU A 114 19.24 0.93 -3.80
C GLU A 114 18.56 0.35 -5.05
N ALA A 115 17.25 0.54 -5.22
CA ALA A 115 16.52 0.05 -6.38
C ALA A 115 17.05 0.66 -7.70
N LYS A 116 17.45 1.95 -7.66
CA LYS A 116 18.14 2.61 -8.77
C LYS A 116 19.54 2.04 -8.98
N HIS A 117 20.32 1.88 -7.91
CA HIS A 117 21.67 1.34 -7.97
C HIS A 117 21.70 -0.08 -8.58
N PHE A 118 20.85 -0.99 -8.09
CA PHE A 118 20.73 -2.36 -8.61
C PHE A 118 19.95 -2.45 -9.93
N GLY A 119 19.41 -1.34 -10.45
CA GLY A 119 18.63 -1.30 -11.68
C GLY A 119 17.42 -2.23 -11.62
N ILE A 120 16.47 -1.97 -10.70
CA ILE A 120 15.26 -2.76 -10.47
C ILE A 120 14.03 -1.94 -10.88
N PRO A 121 13.62 -1.97 -12.17
CA PRO A 121 12.74 -0.93 -12.72
C PRO A 121 11.34 -0.87 -12.11
N LYS A 122 10.75 -2.04 -11.81
CA LYS A 122 9.41 -2.11 -11.21
C LYS A 122 9.40 -1.58 -9.77
N LEU A 123 10.40 -1.94 -8.97
CA LEU A 123 10.55 -1.43 -7.60
C LEU A 123 10.85 0.07 -7.59
N GLU A 124 11.72 0.54 -8.49
CA GLU A 124 12.00 1.96 -8.66
C GLU A 124 10.74 2.76 -8.99
N CYS A 125 9.93 2.29 -9.95
CA CYS A 125 8.66 2.94 -10.32
C CYS A 125 7.67 2.95 -9.16
N TRP A 126 7.50 1.83 -8.46
CA TRP A 126 6.60 1.76 -7.31
C TRP A 126 6.95 2.78 -6.22
N LEU A 127 8.23 2.96 -5.92
CA LEU A 127 8.72 3.93 -4.94
C LEU A 127 8.68 5.37 -5.46
N THR A 128 9.09 5.60 -6.71
CA THR A 128 9.13 6.94 -7.33
C THR A 128 7.73 7.53 -7.46
N ASP A 129 6.76 6.71 -7.88
CA ASP A 129 5.38 7.14 -8.08
C ASP A 129 4.56 7.07 -6.77
N GLN A 130 5.21 6.79 -5.64
CA GLN A 130 4.63 6.72 -4.30
C GLN A 130 3.42 5.77 -4.21
N LEU A 131 3.46 4.67 -4.94
CA LEU A 131 2.33 3.73 -5.05
C LEU A 131 2.03 3.01 -3.73
N TYR A 132 2.95 3.05 -2.76
CA TYR A 132 2.70 2.62 -1.38
C TYR A 132 1.50 3.33 -0.74
N LEU A 133 1.17 4.57 -1.15
CA LEU A 133 -0.02 5.28 -0.68
C LEU A 133 -1.32 4.65 -1.19
N ARG A 134 -1.27 3.92 -2.31
CA ARG A 134 -2.42 3.23 -2.90
C ARG A 134 -2.61 1.83 -2.33
N CYS A 135 -1.62 1.29 -1.63
CA CYS A 135 -1.73 0.00 -0.94
C CYS A 135 -2.75 0.03 0.19
N ILE A 136 -3.14 1.21 0.69
CA ILE A 136 -3.96 1.36 1.88
C ILE A 136 -5.08 2.35 1.62
N THR A 137 -6.31 1.96 1.95
CA THR A 137 -7.46 2.87 2.01
C THR A 137 -7.87 3.05 3.45
N SER A 138 -8.06 4.31 3.85
CA SER A 138 -8.55 4.69 5.17
C SER A 138 -9.91 5.34 5.00
N SER A 139 -10.94 4.82 5.67
CA SER A 139 -12.29 5.38 5.63
C SER A 139 -12.85 5.57 7.04
N THR A 140 -13.78 6.50 7.16
CA THR A 140 -14.55 6.70 8.39
C THR A 140 -15.85 5.91 8.30
N VAL A 141 -16.10 5.05 9.28
CA VAL A 141 -17.32 4.26 9.41
C VAL A 141 -18.12 4.72 10.63
N TRP A 142 -19.43 4.54 10.59
CA TRP A 142 -20.34 5.08 11.59
C TRP A 142 -21.22 3.96 12.15
N SER A 143 -21.44 3.96 13.46
CA SER A 143 -22.41 3.12 14.16
C SER A 143 -23.28 4.01 15.02
N SER A 144 -24.61 3.89 14.86
CA SER A 144 -25.56 4.62 15.71
C SER A 144 -25.48 4.10 17.14
N ALA A 145 -24.75 4.80 18.01
CA ALA A 145 -24.64 4.48 19.43
C ALA A 145 -25.68 5.27 20.23
N TYR A 146 -26.61 4.59 20.91
CA TYR A 146 -27.55 5.26 21.80
C TYR A 146 -26.90 5.47 23.18
N LYS A 147 -26.82 6.72 23.64
CA LYS A 147 -26.58 7.02 25.06
C LYS A 147 -27.92 7.23 25.74
N ASN A 148 -28.27 6.38 26.70
CA ASN A 148 -29.39 6.63 27.59
C ASN A 148 -28.90 7.34 28.84
N ASP A 149 -29.18 8.63 28.97
CA ASP A 149 -28.79 9.40 30.17
C ASP A 149 -29.57 8.96 31.45
N ARG A 150 -30.49 7.98 31.36
CA ARG A 150 -31.21 7.39 32.51
C ARG A 150 -30.54 6.17 33.14
N ILE A 151 -29.46 5.64 32.58
CA ILE A 151 -28.78 4.47 33.11
C ILE A 151 -27.61 4.97 33.97
N GLU A 152 -27.76 4.90 35.30
CA GLU A 152 -26.73 5.33 36.26
C GLU A 152 -25.42 4.53 36.12
N ASN A 153 -25.45 3.37 35.48
CA ASN A 153 -24.31 2.48 35.31
C ASN A 153 -24.05 2.11 33.85
N GLY A 154 -23.07 2.76 33.25
CA GLY A 154 -22.27 2.17 32.17
C GLY A 154 -22.76 2.45 30.75
N PHE A 155 -21.81 2.88 29.93
CA PHE A 155 -21.95 3.01 28.48
C PHE A 155 -22.21 1.61 27.87
N GLN A 156 -23.37 1.37 27.25
CA GLN A 156 -23.58 0.16 26.44
C GLN A 156 -23.34 0.49 24.97
N ILE A 157 -22.15 0.17 24.47
CA ILE A 157 -21.83 0.21 23.04
C ILE A 157 -22.36 -1.08 22.42
N THR A 158 -23.36 -1.00 21.53
CA THR A 158 -23.92 -2.17 20.81
C THR A 158 -23.26 -2.40 19.44
N SER A 159 -22.21 -1.65 19.11
CA SER A 159 -21.58 -1.69 17.79
C SER A 159 -20.85 -3.00 17.56
N VAL A 160 -21.20 -3.68 16.47
CA VAL A 160 -20.42 -4.78 15.92
C VAL A 160 -19.62 -4.24 14.75
N TRP A 161 -18.31 -4.16 14.90
CA TRP A 161 -17.40 -3.65 13.89
C TRP A 161 -16.81 -4.77 13.03
N GLY A 162 -16.54 -4.48 11.76
CA GLY A 162 -15.73 -5.35 10.91
C GLY A 162 -14.28 -5.41 11.41
N SER A 163 -13.55 -6.47 11.05
CA SER A 163 -12.13 -6.64 11.42
C SER A 163 -11.21 -5.58 10.81
N ASP A 164 -11.70 -4.82 9.82
CA ASP A 164 -11.03 -3.70 9.18
C ASP A 164 -11.10 -2.41 10.02
N VAL A 165 -11.93 -2.34 11.05
CA VAL A 165 -12.03 -1.16 11.93
C VAL A 165 -10.94 -1.22 12.99
N THR A 166 -10.07 -0.21 12.96
CA THR A 166 -8.80 -0.23 13.70
C THR A 166 -8.77 0.72 14.91
N SER A 167 -9.74 1.63 15.00
CA SER A 167 -9.94 2.52 16.14
C SER A 167 -11.36 3.04 16.13
N THR A 168 -11.92 3.32 17.30
CA THR A 168 -13.24 3.92 17.44
C THR A 168 -13.22 5.07 18.43
N GLN A 169 -14.09 6.05 18.20
CA GLN A 169 -14.27 7.20 19.08
C GLN A 169 -15.75 7.55 19.18
N LEU A 170 -16.18 8.04 20.33
CA LEU A 170 -17.53 8.52 20.54
C LEU A 170 -17.60 10.00 20.22
N VAL A 171 -18.46 10.36 19.28
CA VAL A 171 -18.69 11.74 18.85
C VAL A 171 -20.12 12.14 19.21
N ARG A 172 -20.28 13.32 19.81
CA ARG A 172 -21.60 13.91 20.09
C ARG A 172 -22.15 14.47 18.79
N GLN A 173 -23.28 13.94 18.33
CA GLN A 173 -23.92 14.37 17.08
C GLN A 173 -24.83 15.57 17.34
N ASP A 174 -25.85 15.39 18.19
CA ASP A 174 -26.92 16.36 18.37
C ASP A 174 -27.38 16.45 19.82
N VAL A 175 -28.01 17.57 20.17
CA VAL A 175 -28.71 17.79 21.44
C VAL A 175 -30.21 17.77 21.16
N ASN A 176 -30.91 16.79 21.69
CA ASN A 176 -32.36 16.72 21.64
C ASN A 176 -32.93 17.22 22.96
N THR A 177 -33.59 18.38 22.94
CA THR A 177 -34.31 18.87 24.12
C THR A 177 -35.69 18.23 24.14
N VAL A 178 -35.89 17.23 25.01
CA VAL A 178 -37.22 16.64 25.18
C VAL A 178 -37.98 17.43 26.22
N LYS A 179 -39.00 18.18 25.78
CA LYS A 179 -39.89 18.92 26.68
C LYS A 179 -40.51 17.96 27.69
N LYS A 180 -40.28 18.21 28.97
CA LYS A 180 -40.91 17.46 30.05
C LYS A 180 -42.16 18.23 30.48
N VAL A 181 -43.29 17.54 30.53
CA VAL A 181 -44.48 18.11 31.19
C VAL A 181 -44.20 18.10 32.69
N ILE A 182 -43.94 19.28 33.25
CA ILE A 182 -43.86 19.48 34.69
C ILE A 182 -45.20 20.06 35.13
N CYS A 183 -45.77 19.47 36.17
CA CYS A 183 -46.98 20.00 36.79
C CYS A 183 -46.61 21.28 37.56
N ASN A 184 -47.33 22.39 37.35
CA ASN A 184 -47.10 23.66 38.07
C ASN A 184 -47.45 23.61 39.57
N HIS A 185 -47.93 22.47 40.07
CA HIS A 185 -48.07 22.25 41.50
C HIS A 185 -46.68 21.93 42.08
N GLN A 186 -46.03 22.93 42.69
CA GLN A 186 -44.76 22.75 43.40
C GLN A 186 -44.89 21.67 44.47
N ALA A 187 -44.26 20.52 44.24
CA ALA A 187 -43.80 19.68 45.34
C ALA A 187 -42.46 20.26 45.81
N ASN A 188 -42.33 20.51 47.12
CA ASN A 188 -41.11 21.09 47.71
C ASN A 188 -39.90 20.16 47.59
N ASP A 189 -40.12 18.88 47.30
CA ASP A 189 -39.11 17.95 46.80
C ASP A 189 -39.51 17.57 45.36
N ARG A 190 -38.56 17.21 44.50
CA ARG A 190 -38.75 16.90 43.06
C ARG A 190 -39.70 15.70 42.76
N SER A 191 -40.56 15.29 43.69
CA SER A 191 -41.55 14.23 43.61
C SER A 191 -42.73 14.55 42.69
N LEU A 192 -43.35 13.49 42.15
CA LEU A 192 -44.52 13.58 41.28
C LEU A 192 -45.73 14.12 42.05
N CYS A 193 -46.47 15.05 41.45
CA CYS A 193 -47.64 15.66 42.08
C CYS A 193 -48.69 14.60 42.47
N PRO A 194 -49.10 14.52 43.76
CA PRO A 194 -50.01 13.47 44.23
C PRO A 194 -51.50 13.69 43.86
N LYS A 195 -51.86 14.79 43.18
CA LYS A 195 -53.26 15.10 42.84
C LYS A 195 -53.71 14.36 41.56
N LYS A 196 -54.63 13.41 41.74
CA LYS A 196 -55.17 12.47 40.73
C LYS A 196 -56.24 13.03 39.77
N PRO A 197 -56.27 14.35 39.46
CA PRO A 197 -56.51 14.67 38.07
C PRO A 197 -55.58 15.76 37.57
N CYS A 198 -54.27 15.63 37.78
CA CYS A 198 -53.30 16.29 36.88
C CYS A 198 -53.23 15.55 35.52
N VAL A 199 -54.37 15.06 35.04
CA VAL A 199 -54.52 14.40 33.75
C VAL A 199 -54.48 15.48 32.68
N LEU A 200 -53.26 15.74 32.25
CA LEU A 200 -52.85 16.18 30.92
C LEU A 200 -53.16 17.58 30.39
N LEU A 201 -54.20 18.34 30.75
CA LEU A 201 -54.49 19.57 29.98
C LEU A 201 -55.18 20.65 30.81
N ALA A 202 -54.46 21.72 31.16
CA ALA A 202 -55.06 23.06 31.25
C ALA A 202 -53.98 24.14 31.29
N ASN A 203 -53.09 24.15 32.29
CA ASN A 203 -52.25 25.32 32.58
C ASN A 203 -50.78 25.00 32.92
N GLY A 204 -50.28 23.82 32.53
CA GLY A 204 -48.86 23.46 32.74
C GLY A 204 -47.98 24.16 31.71
N GLY A 205 -47.10 25.05 32.16
CA GLY A 205 -46.10 25.65 31.29
C GLY A 205 -45.12 24.58 30.81
N LEU A 206 -44.90 24.45 29.51
CA LEU A 206 -43.77 23.69 28.99
C LEU A 206 -42.49 24.40 29.43
N GLN A 207 -41.76 23.84 30.39
CA GLN A 207 -40.39 24.27 30.64
C GLN A 207 -39.45 23.51 29.71
N ASP A 208 -38.37 24.17 29.28
CA ASP A 208 -37.32 23.53 28.51
C ASP A 208 -36.82 22.30 29.29
N GLY A 209 -36.95 21.14 28.64
CA GLY A 209 -36.77 19.85 29.30
C GLY A 209 -35.32 19.40 29.34
N ILE A 210 -35.12 18.12 29.66
CA ILE A 210 -33.79 17.51 29.78
C ILE A 210 -33.14 17.46 28.39
N GLU A 211 -31.93 17.99 28.28
CA GLU A 211 -31.07 17.78 27.12
C GLU A 211 -30.68 16.30 27.07
N ILE A 212 -31.10 15.60 26.01
CA ILE A 212 -30.67 14.24 25.71
C ILE A 212 -29.63 14.34 24.61
N TYR A 213 -28.44 13.81 24.86
CA TYR A 213 -27.36 13.82 23.87
C TYR A 213 -27.44 12.60 22.96
N ARG A 214 -27.48 12.82 21.65
CA ARG A 214 -27.26 11.74 20.68
C ARG A 214 -25.76 11.57 20.45
N TRP A 215 -25.27 10.36 20.71
CA TRP A 215 -23.90 9.98 20.43
C TRP A 215 -23.85 9.12 19.17
N THR A 216 -22.67 9.01 18.57
CA THR A 216 -22.39 8.08 17.48
C THR A 216 -20.98 7.58 17.69
N GLU A 217 -20.80 6.27 17.53
CA GLU A 217 -19.47 5.71 17.52
C GLU A 217 -18.94 5.78 16.09
N VAL A 218 -17.79 6.42 15.95
CA VAL A 218 -17.11 6.64 14.68
C VAL A 218 -15.87 5.77 14.68
N GLY A 219 -15.78 4.87 13.71
CA GLY A 219 -14.63 4.01 13.50
C GLY A 219 -13.74 4.51 12.37
N ARG A 220 -12.45 4.18 12.43
CA ARG A 220 -11.52 4.28 11.30
C ARG A 220 -11.27 2.90 10.73
N SER A 221 -11.74 2.64 9.52
CA SER A 221 -11.46 1.41 8.77
C SER A 221 -10.20 1.56 7.92
N ILE A 222 -9.36 0.53 7.91
CA ILE A 222 -8.15 0.44 7.09
C ILE A 222 -8.22 -0.84 6.27
N ARG A 223 -8.06 -0.73 4.95
CA ARG A 223 -8.04 -1.89 4.04
C ARG A 223 -6.83 -1.87 3.14
N PHE A 224 -6.23 -3.05 2.95
CA PHE A 224 -5.10 -3.24 2.04
C PHE A 224 -5.58 -3.60 0.65
N ILE A 225 -5.10 -2.86 -0.35
CA ILE A 225 -5.33 -3.17 -1.76
C ILE A 225 -4.14 -3.98 -2.27
N GLN A 226 -4.32 -5.31 -2.29
CA GLN A 226 -3.26 -6.27 -2.63
C GLN A 226 -2.65 -6.04 -4.01
N GLY A 227 -3.44 -5.52 -4.95
CA GLY A 227 -3.01 -5.19 -6.30
C GLY A 227 -1.85 -4.19 -6.40
N TRP A 228 -1.71 -3.31 -5.39
CA TRP A 228 -0.59 -2.37 -5.30
C TRP A 228 0.58 -2.91 -4.48
N CYS A 229 0.43 -4.04 -3.79
CA CYS A 229 1.44 -4.61 -2.89
C CYS A 229 2.40 -5.60 -3.59
N ASN A 230 2.10 -6.03 -4.81
CA ASN A 230 2.88 -7.01 -5.56
C ASN A 230 3.15 -6.53 -6.99
N ASP A 231 4.33 -6.84 -7.53
CA ASP A 231 4.76 -6.49 -8.88
C ASP A 231 4.06 -7.25 -10.02
N SER A 232 3.23 -8.22 -9.62
CA SER A 232 2.33 -9.03 -10.43
C SER A 232 0.86 -8.70 -10.14
N GLY A 233 0.57 -7.70 -9.31
CA GLY A 233 -0.80 -7.24 -9.03
C GLY A 233 -1.38 -6.48 -10.22
N ASN A 234 -2.66 -6.70 -10.51
CA ASN A 234 -3.33 -6.15 -11.70
C ASN A 234 -3.23 -4.61 -11.74
N GLU A 235 -3.53 -3.94 -10.64
CA GLU A 235 -3.51 -2.49 -10.52
C GLU A 235 -2.10 -1.91 -10.75
N PHE A 236 -1.08 -2.57 -10.21
CA PHE A 236 0.31 -2.18 -10.45
C PHE A 236 0.72 -2.43 -11.90
N ILE A 237 0.38 -3.57 -12.50
CA ILE A 237 0.72 -3.90 -13.90
C ILE A 237 0.12 -2.86 -14.85
N GLU A 238 -1.16 -2.55 -14.71
CA GLU A 238 -1.83 -1.54 -15.53
C GLU A 238 -1.13 -0.17 -15.44
N HIS A 239 -0.67 0.18 -14.24
CA HIS A 239 0.12 1.39 -14.03
C HIS A 239 1.50 1.32 -14.71
N TRP A 240 2.23 0.24 -14.47
CA TRP A 240 3.56 0.00 -15.00
C TRP A 240 3.57 0.02 -16.53
N GLU A 241 2.61 -0.63 -17.18
CA GLU A 241 2.51 -0.68 -18.65
C GLU A 241 2.23 0.70 -19.25
N ARG A 242 1.44 1.53 -18.57
CA ARG A 242 1.15 2.91 -18.99
C ARG A 242 2.41 3.77 -18.93
N VAL A 243 3.12 3.72 -17.80
CA VAL A 243 4.36 4.49 -17.59
C VAL A 243 5.48 4.02 -18.51
N SER A 244 5.63 2.70 -18.70
CA SER A 244 6.65 2.13 -19.56
C SER A 244 6.48 2.54 -21.02
N ARG A 245 5.23 2.53 -21.53
CA ARG A 245 4.92 3.00 -22.90
C ARG A 245 5.22 4.49 -23.09
N ALA A 246 4.91 5.31 -22.08
CA ALA A 246 5.20 6.73 -22.14
C ALA A 246 6.72 6.99 -22.23
N ARG A 247 7.52 6.27 -21.44
CA ARG A 247 8.99 6.41 -21.45
C ARG A 247 9.62 6.04 -22.79
N THR A 248 9.12 5.00 -23.48
CA THR A 248 9.68 4.58 -24.77
C THR A 248 9.36 5.53 -25.92
N GLN A 249 8.26 6.30 -25.84
CA GLN A 249 7.87 7.27 -26.87
C GLN A 249 8.70 8.56 -26.80
N THR A 250 9.10 8.99 -25.59
CA THR A 250 9.95 10.17 -25.40
C THR A 250 11.40 9.98 -25.85
N THR A 251 11.92 8.75 -25.91
CA THR A 251 13.30 8.48 -26.33
C THR A 251 13.48 8.37 -27.85
N SER A 252 12.38 8.38 -28.62
CA SER A 252 12.39 8.19 -30.08
C SER A 252 12.29 9.47 -30.91
N GLU A 253 12.34 10.67 -30.31
CA GLU A 253 12.44 11.93 -31.07
C GLU A 253 13.91 12.27 -31.39
N PRO A 254 14.37 12.18 -32.65
CA PRO A 254 15.67 12.69 -33.02
C PRO A 254 15.61 14.21 -33.07
N HIS A 255 16.52 14.86 -32.33
CA HIS A 255 16.86 16.27 -32.50
C HIS A 255 17.30 16.52 -33.96
N VAL A 256 16.37 16.95 -34.81
CA VAL A 256 16.69 17.58 -36.08
C VAL A 256 17.14 19.01 -35.75
N LYS A 257 18.45 19.24 -35.77
CA LYS A 257 19.02 20.59 -35.80
C LYS A 257 18.67 21.24 -37.13
N VAL A 258 18.10 22.44 -37.07
CA VAL A 258 18.13 23.45 -38.15
C VAL A 258 19.12 24.52 -37.73
#